data_AF-A0AAW2QN84-F1
#
_entry.id   AF-A0AAW2QN84-F1
#
_cell.length_a   1.000
_cell.length_b   1.000
_cell.length_c   1.000
_cell.angle_alpha   90.00
_cell.angle_beta   90.00
_cell.angle_gamma   90.00
#
_symmetry.space_group_name_H-M   'P 1'
#
loop_
_entity.id
_entity.type
_entity.pdbx_description
1 polymer ?
#
loop_
_entity_poly.entity_id
_entity_poly.type
_entity_poly.pdbx_seq_one_letter_code
_entity_poly.pdbx_strand_id
1 'polypeptide(L)'
;MIMCLTLVGERAIQRDHRIDAETRTIFSIYTTVAVDALHTPDTELLVTIEREREQKMSSTQGQVIKCKAAVSWEAGKPLVIEEVEVAPPQKMEVRLKILFTSLCHTDVYFWEAKGQTPLFPRIFGHEAGGIVESVGEGVTELQPGDHVLPVFTGECKECRHCKSSESNMCDLLRINTDRGVMISDGKTRFSKDGKPIYHFLGTSTFSEYTVVHVGCVAKINPAAPLDKVCVLSCGISTGLGAALNVAKPTKGSTVAVFGLGAVGLAAAEGARIAGASRIIGIDLNPNRFEEAKKFGVTEFVNPKDHDKPVQEVLAEMTDGGVDRSIECTGNVNAMISAFECVHDGWGVAVLVGVPNKDDAFKTHPVNVLNERTLKGTFFGNYKPRSDIPGVVEKYMNKELEVEKFVTHRVGFSEINKAFDYMMKGESLRCIISMDS
;
A
#
# COMPACT_ATOMS: atom_id res chain seq x y z
N MET A 1 13.39 9.63 -25.66
CA MET A 1 12.26 9.54 -26.61
C MET A 1 12.31 10.63 -27.70
N ILE A 2 12.56 11.90 -27.34
CA ILE A 2 12.67 13.03 -28.29
C ILE A 2 13.81 12.82 -29.31
N MET A 3 15.01 12.43 -28.87
CA MET A 3 16.18 12.21 -29.74
C MET A 3 15.96 11.11 -30.81
N CYS A 4 15.14 10.11 -30.51
CA CYS A 4 14.82 9.03 -31.43
C CYS A 4 13.80 9.46 -32.48
N LEU A 5 12.88 10.38 -32.13
CA LEU A 5 11.90 10.95 -33.05
C LEU A 5 12.54 11.94 -34.04
N THR A 6 13.55 12.73 -33.61
CA THR A 6 14.26 13.67 -34.48
C THR A 6 15.11 12.96 -35.55
N LEU A 7 15.86 11.91 -35.17
CA LEU A 7 16.70 11.15 -36.09
C LEU A 7 15.91 10.35 -37.15
N VAL A 8 14.69 9.90 -36.80
CA VAL A 8 13.79 9.22 -37.73
C VAL A 8 13.17 10.21 -38.73
N GLY A 9 12.82 11.43 -38.29
CA GLY A 9 12.32 12.50 -39.16
C GLY A 9 13.36 13.01 -40.16
N GLU A 10 14.61 13.14 -39.74
CA GLU A 10 15.71 13.64 -40.59
C GLU A 10 16.01 12.70 -41.77
N ARG A 11 15.97 11.38 -41.54
CA ARG A 11 16.15 10.36 -42.59
C ARG A 11 14.98 10.30 -43.58
N ALA A 12 13.77 10.66 -43.15
CA ALA A 12 12.59 10.68 -44.01
C ALA A 12 12.62 11.89 -44.96
N ILE A 13 13.04 13.06 -44.47
CA ILE A 13 13.07 14.31 -45.24
C ILE A 13 14.21 14.34 -46.27
N GLN A 14 15.36 13.74 -45.95
CA GLN A 14 16.50 13.64 -46.90
C GLN A 14 16.20 12.76 -48.13
N ARG A 15 15.23 11.84 -48.03
CA ARG A 15 14.91 10.86 -49.09
C ARG A 15 13.75 11.28 -49.99
N ASP A 16 13.02 12.34 -49.66
CA ASP A 16 11.91 12.81 -50.51
C ASP A 16 12.35 13.93 -51.45
N HIS A 17 12.48 13.61 -52.73
CA HIS A 17 12.91 14.53 -53.80
C HIS A 17 11.90 15.66 -54.10
N ARG A 18 10.72 15.66 -53.47
CA ARG A 18 9.69 16.71 -53.62
C ARG A 18 9.83 17.88 -52.64
N ILE A 19 10.70 17.78 -51.64
CA ILE A 19 10.93 18.84 -50.65
C ILE A 19 12.04 19.77 -51.16
N ASP A 20 11.74 21.06 -51.26
CA ASP A 20 12.69 22.09 -51.72
C ASP A 20 13.89 22.27 -50.78
N ALA A 21 14.95 22.86 -51.31
CA ALA A 21 16.23 23.02 -50.60
C ALA A 21 16.09 23.92 -49.36
N GLU A 22 15.20 24.90 -49.39
CA GLU A 22 15.02 25.89 -48.32
C GLU A 22 14.36 25.24 -47.09
N THR A 23 13.36 24.39 -47.33
CA THR A 23 12.68 23.60 -46.28
C THR A 23 13.61 22.58 -45.64
N ARG A 24 14.53 21.97 -46.41
CA ARG A 24 15.55 21.05 -45.89
C ARG A 24 16.55 21.75 -44.97
N THR A 25 16.96 22.97 -45.33
CA THR A 25 17.87 23.78 -44.52
C THR A 25 17.21 24.20 -43.21
N ILE A 26 15.93 24.61 -43.24
CA ILE A 26 15.19 24.97 -42.01
C ILE A 26 15.08 23.77 -41.07
N PHE A 27 14.75 22.57 -41.58
CA PHE A 27 14.63 21.38 -40.74
C PHE A 27 15.96 20.95 -40.11
N SER A 28 17.06 21.06 -40.86
CA SER A 28 18.41 20.80 -40.35
C SER A 28 18.78 21.77 -39.23
N ILE A 29 18.50 23.08 -39.39
CA ILE A 29 18.74 24.09 -38.36
C ILE A 29 17.91 23.81 -37.10
N TYR A 30 16.62 23.48 -37.24
CA TYR A 30 15.78 23.12 -36.09
C TYR A 30 16.24 21.86 -35.37
N THR A 31 16.77 20.87 -36.12
CA THR A 31 17.31 19.64 -35.55
C THR A 31 18.61 19.92 -34.79
N THR A 32 19.51 20.73 -35.37
CA THR A 32 20.75 21.16 -34.69
C THR A 32 20.45 21.98 -33.44
N VAL A 33 19.52 22.93 -33.49
CA VAL A 33 19.11 23.73 -32.33
C VAL A 33 18.43 22.86 -31.26
N ALA A 34 17.64 21.86 -31.64
CA ALA A 34 17.03 20.92 -30.70
C ALA A 34 18.04 19.95 -30.07
N VAL A 35 19.09 19.57 -30.79
CA VAL A 35 20.19 18.74 -30.28
C VAL A 35 21.14 19.54 -29.38
N ASP A 36 21.40 20.80 -29.71
CA ASP A 36 22.19 21.72 -28.88
C ASP A 36 21.43 22.12 -27.61
N ALA A 37 20.09 22.27 -27.68
CA ALA A 37 19.23 22.47 -26.51
C ALA A 37 19.17 21.25 -25.57
N LEU A 38 19.60 20.06 -26.03
CA LEU A 38 19.75 18.84 -25.23
C LEU A 38 21.17 18.66 -24.68
N HIS A 39 22.12 19.53 -25.04
CA HIS A 39 23.51 19.57 -24.53
C HIS A 39 23.74 20.80 -23.63
N THR A 40 22.78 21.07 -22.73
CA THR A 40 23.02 21.98 -21.62
C THR A 40 23.84 21.28 -20.53
N PRO A 41 24.61 22.01 -19.70
CA PRO A 41 25.32 21.43 -18.57
C PRO A 41 24.41 20.63 -17.62
N ASP A 42 23.15 21.06 -17.48
CA ASP A 42 22.15 20.38 -16.64
C ASP A 42 21.70 19.03 -17.23
N THR A 43 21.57 18.93 -18.55
CA THR A 43 21.25 17.68 -19.25
C THR A 43 22.41 16.69 -19.25
N GLU A 44 23.66 17.14 -19.38
CA GLU A 44 24.85 16.27 -19.26
C GLU A 44 25.03 15.75 -17.83
N LEU A 45 24.76 16.59 -16.82
CA LEU A 45 24.78 16.20 -15.42
C LEU A 45 23.70 15.13 -15.13
N LEU A 46 22.47 15.32 -15.61
CA LEU A 46 21.38 14.34 -15.48
C LEU A 46 21.73 12.99 -16.12
N VAL A 47 22.27 13.01 -17.35
CA VAL A 47 22.71 11.80 -18.06
C VAL A 47 23.85 11.10 -17.31
N THR A 48 24.75 11.85 -16.70
CA THR A 48 25.87 11.30 -15.91
C THR A 48 25.36 10.65 -14.61
N ILE A 49 24.43 11.29 -13.91
CA ILE A 49 23.76 10.74 -12.71
C ILE A 49 22.97 9.47 -13.05
N GLU A 50 22.27 9.43 -14.19
CA GLU A 50 21.56 8.23 -14.65
C GLU A 50 22.54 7.09 -14.99
N ARG A 51 23.65 7.38 -15.67
CA ARG A 51 24.70 6.40 -15.96
C ARG A 51 25.37 5.84 -14.71
N GLU A 52 25.66 6.68 -13.72
CA GLU A 52 26.22 6.23 -12.44
C GLU A 52 25.22 5.36 -11.66
N ARG A 53 23.92 5.70 -11.70
CA ARG A 53 22.85 4.86 -11.14
C ARG A 53 22.77 3.50 -11.84
N GLU A 54 22.80 3.48 -13.17
CA GLU A 54 22.81 2.23 -13.96
C GLU A 54 24.05 1.39 -13.69
N GLN A 55 25.24 2.00 -13.62
CA GLN A 55 26.49 1.29 -13.28
C GLN A 55 26.46 0.70 -11.88
N LYS A 56 25.92 1.42 -10.89
CA LYS A 56 25.84 0.93 -9.51
C LYS A 56 24.83 -0.22 -9.39
N MET A 57 23.69 -0.15 -10.07
CA MET A 57 22.73 -1.27 -10.12
C MET A 57 23.26 -2.49 -10.88
N SER A 58 24.03 -2.28 -11.95
CA SER A 58 24.71 -3.36 -12.67
C SER A 58 25.76 -4.08 -11.82
N SER A 59 26.34 -3.42 -10.81
CA SER A 59 27.45 -3.97 -10.04
C SER A 59 27.06 -5.01 -8.98
N THR A 60 25.80 -5.03 -8.52
CA THR A 60 25.32 -5.91 -7.44
C THR A 60 24.50 -7.10 -7.94
N GLN A 61 24.23 -7.17 -9.25
CA GLN A 61 23.43 -8.24 -9.85
C GLN A 61 24.05 -9.63 -9.62
N GLY A 62 23.23 -10.57 -9.11
CA GLY A 62 23.66 -11.94 -8.83
C GLY A 62 24.59 -12.10 -7.62
N GLN A 63 24.94 -11.01 -6.93
CA GLN A 63 25.81 -11.02 -5.74
C GLN A 63 25.00 -10.87 -4.46
N VAL A 64 25.57 -11.28 -3.33
CA VAL A 64 25.03 -10.95 -1.99
C VAL A 64 25.27 -9.46 -1.72
N ILE A 65 24.26 -8.77 -1.21
CA ILE A 65 24.37 -7.38 -0.74
C ILE A 65 24.49 -7.37 0.78
N LYS A 66 25.41 -6.58 1.33
CA LYS A 66 25.41 -6.23 2.74
C LYS A 66 24.72 -4.87 2.93
N CYS A 67 23.75 -4.80 3.83
CA CYS A 67 22.99 -3.57 4.07
C CYS A 67 22.45 -3.53 5.50
N LYS A 68 21.91 -2.37 5.91
CA LYS A 68 21.25 -2.24 7.21
C LYS A 68 19.86 -2.84 7.18
N ALA A 69 19.48 -3.52 8.26
CA ALA A 69 18.12 -3.95 8.55
C ALA A 69 17.79 -3.79 10.04
N ALA A 70 16.52 -3.53 10.35
CA ALA A 70 16.02 -3.52 11.73
C ALA A 70 15.52 -4.92 12.08
N VAL A 71 16.33 -5.66 12.82
CA VAL A 71 16.08 -7.06 13.16
C VAL A 71 15.36 -7.14 14.50
N SER A 72 14.25 -7.87 14.53
CA SER A 72 13.61 -8.28 15.78
C SER A 72 14.19 -9.62 16.21
N TRP A 73 14.93 -9.62 17.31
CA TRP A 73 15.54 -10.85 17.86
C TRP A 73 14.57 -11.63 18.77
N GLU A 74 13.67 -10.91 19.44
CA GLU A 74 12.72 -11.46 20.41
C GLU A 74 11.42 -10.65 20.34
N ALA A 75 10.31 -11.27 20.73
CA ALA A 75 9.01 -10.62 20.78
C ALA A 75 8.99 -9.42 21.73
N GLY A 76 8.39 -8.31 21.30
CA GLY A 76 8.19 -7.11 22.12
C GLY A 76 9.47 -6.39 22.56
N LYS A 77 10.65 -6.81 22.10
CA LYS A 77 11.92 -6.12 22.37
C LYS A 77 12.21 -5.10 21.27
N PRO A 78 12.87 -3.96 21.58
CA PRO A 78 13.28 -3.00 20.58
C PRO A 78 14.04 -3.66 19.43
N LEU A 79 13.77 -3.22 18.21
CA LEU A 79 14.49 -3.67 17.02
C LEU A 79 15.94 -3.22 17.09
N VAL A 80 16.85 -4.06 16.60
CA VAL A 80 18.29 -3.74 16.53
C VAL A 80 18.67 -3.48 15.09
N ILE A 81 19.32 -2.34 14.82
CA ILE A 81 19.88 -2.05 13.50
C ILE A 81 21.15 -2.88 13.32
N GLU A 82 21.11 -3.81 12.38
CA GLU A 82 22.17 -4.77 12.08
C GLU A 82 22.64 -4.59 10.64
N GLU A 83 23.93 -4.83 10.38
CA GLU A 83 24.37 -5.19 9.03
C GLU A 83 23.97 -6.65 8.78
N VAL A 84 23.20 -6.87 7.71
CA VAL A 84 22.71 -8.18 7.25
C VAL A 84 23.14 -8.45 5.81
N GLU A 85 23.15 -9.72 5.44
CA GLU A 85 23.38 -10.20 4.08
C GLU A 85 22.04 -10.48 3.39
N VAL A 86 21.85 -9.92 2.20
CA VAL A 86 20.68 -10.12 1.34
C VAL A 86 21.11 -10.89 0.09
N ALA A 87 20.70 -12.15 0.02
CA ALA A 87 20.97 -13.03 -1.11
C ALA A 87 20.34 -12.46 -2.42
N PRO A 88 20.91 -12.80 -3.59
CA PRO A 88 20.31 -12.41 -4.87
C PRO A 88 18.93 -13.07 -5.07
N PRO A 89 18.05 -12.45 -5.88
CA PRO A 89 16.73 -13.01 -6.17
C PRO A 89 16.85 -14.29 -7.01
N GLN A 90 16.10 -15.32 -6.63
CA GLN A 90 15.96 -16.56 -7.39
C GLN A 90 14.77 -16.49 -8.37
N LYS A 91 14.37 -17.63 -8.94
CA LYS A 91 13.25 -17.74 -9.87
C LYS A 91 11.97 -17.08 -9.32
N MET A 92 11.35 -16.23 -10.13
CA MET A 92 10.16 -15.44 -9.80
C MET A 92 10.33 -14.47 -8.62
N GLU A 93 11.56 -14.12 -8.26
CA GLU A 93 11.86 -13.16 -7.20
C GLU A 93 12.43 -11.87 -7.77
N VAL A 94 12.27 -10.80 -7.00
CA VAL A 94 12.77 -9.47 -7.30
C VAL A 94 13.44 -8.93 -6.06
N ARG A 95 14.64 -8.37 -6.21
CA ARG A 95 15.32 -7.66 -5.13
C ARG A 95 15.07 -6.17 -5.28
N LEU A 96 14.61 -5.55 -4.21
CA LEU A 96 14.20 -4.16 -4.14
C LEU A 96 15.16 -3.39 -3.26
N LYS A 97 15.58 -2.21 -3.71
CA LYS A 97 16.14 -1.17 -2.85
C LYS A 97 14.97 -0.38 -2.24
N ILE A 98 14.78 -0.49 -0.94
CA ILE A 98 13.76 0.28 -0.21
C ILE A 98 14.30 1.68 0.05
N LEU A 99 13.49 2.71 -0.22
CA LEU A 99 13.85 4.10 0.08
C LEU A 99 13.03 4.63 1.26
N PHE A 100 11.76 4.24 1.32
CA PHE A 100 10.85 4.62 2.39
C PHE A 100 10.00 3.41 2.79
N THR A 101 9.76 3.29 4.08
CA THR A 101 8.81 2.33 4.66
C THR A 101 7.95 3.02 5.71
N SER A 102 6.84 2.42 6.12
CA SER A 102 6.04 2.88 7.24
C SER A 102 5.68 1.75 8.17
N LEU A 103 5.40 2.12 9.42
CA LEU A 103 4.91 1.19 10.42
C LEU A 103 3.38 1.11 10.37
N CYS A 104 2.85 -0.11 10.47
CA CYS A 104 1.43 -0.41 10.62
C CYS A 104 1.18 -1.24 11.90
N HIS A 105 -0.05 -1.20 12.43
CA HIS A 105 -0.42 -1.96 13.63
C HIS A 105 -0.23 -3.48 13.45
N THR A 106 -0.33 -3.97 12.21
CA THR A 106 -0.01 -5.37 11.88
C THR A 106 1.43 -5.71 12.23
N ASP A 107 2.41 -4.83 11.98
CA ASP A 107 3.80 -5.10 12.37
C ASP A 107 3.93 -5.20 13.90
N VAL A 108 3.30 -4.28 14.64
CA VAL A 108 3.30 -4.27 16.13
C VAL A 108 2.68 -5.54 16.68
N TYR A 109 1.50 -5.94 16.18
CA TYR A 109 0.78 -7.14 16.65
C TYR A 109 1.65 -8.41 16.55
N PHE A 110 2.35 -8.57 15.42
CA PHE A 110 3.22 -9.71 15.19
C PHE A 110 4.57 -9.61 15.90
N TRP A 111 5.09 -8.40 16.05
CA TRP A 111 6.27 -8.12 16.85
C TRP A 111 6.06 -8.44 18.34
N GLU A 112 4.89 -8.13 18.91
CA GLU A 112 4.53 -8.51 20.28
C GLU A 112 4.24 -10.02 20.44
N ALA A 113 4.22 -10.79 19.34
CA ALA A 113 3.85 -12.20 19.29
C ALA A 113 2.46 -12.51 19.90
N LYS A 114 1.50 -11.60 19.74
CA LYS A 114 0.13 -11.81 20.23
C LYS A 114 -0.61 -12.83 19.36
N GLY A 115 -1.14 -13.89 19.98
CA GLY A 115 -2.14 -14.79 19.39
C GLY A 115 -1.71 -15.65 18.19
N GLN A 116 -0.41 -15.79 17.90
CA GLN A 116 0.12 -16.63 16.80
C GLN A 116 1.46 -17.29 17.16
N THR A 117 1.91 -18.24 16.35
CA THR A 117 3.20 -18.94 16.52
C THR A 117 4.35 -17.93 16.37
N PRO A 118 5.15 -17.70 17.43
CA PRO A 118 6.29 -16.78 17.36
C PRO A 118 7.33 -17.27 16.35
N LEU A 119 7.85 -16.37 15.49
CA LEU A 119 8.94 -16.66 14.56
C LEU A 119 9.97 -15.54 14.62
N PHE A 120 11.14 -15.85 15.18
CA PHE A 120 12.26 -14.92 15.39
C PHE A 120 13.60 -15.66 15.15
N PRO A 121 14.69 -14.96 14.76
CA PRO A 121 14.74 -13.52 14.44
C PRO A 121 14.03 -13.19 13.12
N ARG A 122 13.45 -11.99 13.02
CA ARG A 122 12.59 -11.59 11.88
C ARG A 122 12.79 -10.13 11.50
N ILE A 123 12.72 -9.83 10.20
CA ILE A 123 12.64 -8.45 9.69
C ILE A 123 11.17 -8.16 9.36
N PHE A 124 10.59 -7.17 10.03
CA PHE A 124 9.21 -6.72 9.84
C PHE A 124 9.07 -5.70 8.69
N GLY A 125 7.90 -5.08 8.57
CA GLY A 125 7.61 -4.06 7.57
C GLY A 125 6.95 -4.64 6.32
N HIS A 126 5.87 -4.00 5.90
CA HIS A 126 5.09 -4.37 4.71
C HIS A 126 4.45 -3.18 3.97
N GLU A 127 4.70 -1.96 4.43
CA GLU A 127 4.34 -0.71 3.75
C GLU A 127 5.61 -0.04 3.28
N ALA A 128 5.89 -0.01 1.97
CA ALA A 128 7.13 0.55 1.45
C ALA A 128 7.05 1.03 -0.01
N GLY A 129 7.96 1.93 -0.35
CA GLY A 129 8.24 2.38 -1.70
C GLY A 129 9.73 2.21 -2.00
N GLY A 130 10.03 1.63 -3.16
CA GLY A 130 11.40 1.32 -3.55
C GLY A 130 11.61 1.24 -5.04
N ILE A 131 12.82 0.87 -5.40
CA ILE A 131 13.27 0.72 -6.78
C ILE A 131 13.74 -0.72 -6.96
N VAL A 132 13.38 -1.36 -8.08
CA VAL A 132 13.92 -2.67 -8.44
C VAL A 132 15.43 -2.56 -8.64
N GLU A 133 16.20 -3.35 -7.90
CA GLU A 133 17.65 -3.43 -8.10
C GLU A 133 17.99 -4.57 -9.07
N SER A 134 17.43 -5.76 -8.88
CA SER A 134 17.62 -6.90 -9.77
C SER A 134 16.43 -7.84 -9.76
N VAL A 135 16.33 -8.65 -10.81
CA VAL A 135 15.27 -9.64 -11.00
C VAL A 135 15.87 -11.02 -11.18
N GLY A 136 15.22 -12.04 -10.66
CA GLY A 136 15.61 -13.43 -10.87
C GLY A 136 14.96 -14.05 -12.11
N GLU A 137 15.27 -15.32 -12.36
CA GLU A 137 14.80 -16.05 -13.54
C GLU A 137 13.26 -16.04 -13.67
N GLY A 138 12.75 -15.85 -14.89
CA GLY A 138 11.31 -15.91 -15.18
C GLY A 138 10.53 -14.62 -14.90
N VAL A 139 11.16 -13.59 -14.33
CA VAL A 139 10.56 -12.27 -14.17
C VAL A 139 10.65 -11.50 -15.49
N THR A 140 9.49 -11.13 -16.05
CA THR A 140 9.40 -10.43 -17.35
C THR A 140 8.67 -9.09 -17.27
N GLU A 141 7.88 -8.86 -16.22
CA GLU A 141 7.05 -7.65 -16.07
C GLU A 141 7.72 -6.55 -15.23
N LEU A 142 8.92 -6.80 -14.71
CA LEU A 142 9.73 -5.87 -13.92
C LEU A 142 11.18 -5.91 -14.38
N GLN A 143 11.86 -4.78 -14.27
CA GLN A 143 13.29 -4.64 -14.58
C GLN A 143 13.99 -3.70 -13.59
N PRO A 144 15.33 -3.77 -13.46
CA PRO A 144 16.09 -2.78 -12.69
C PRO A 144 15.71 -1.33 -13.03
N GLY A 145 15.59 -0.49 -12.01
CA GLY A 145 15.18 0.91 -12.13
C GLY A 145 13.67 1.15 -12.04
N ASP A 146 12.83 0.12 -12.13
CA ASP A 146 11.38 0.30 -11.96
C ASP A 146 11.03 0.74 -10.53
N HIS A 147 10.19 1.77 -10.41
CA HIS A 147 9.61 2.18 -9.12
C HIS A 147 8.44 1.27 -8.76
N VAL A 148 8.44 0.78 -7.52
CA VAL A 148 7.51 -0.26 -7.09
C VAL A 148 7.04 -0.11 -5.65
N LEU A 149 5.89 -0.71 -5.37
CA LEU A 149 5.40 -0.98 -4.02
C LEU A 149 5.36 -2.51 -3.79
N PRO A 150 6.11 -3.06 -2.83
CA PRO A 150 5.86 -4.42 -2.35
C PRO A 150 4.55 -4.46 -1.55
N VAL A 151 3.72 -5.47 -1.82
CA VAL A 151 2.40 -5.68 -1.20
C VAL A 151 2.42 -7.01 -0.44
N PHE A 152 1.85 -7.03 0.77
CA PHE A 152 1.82 -8.21 1.65
C PHE A 152 1.01 -9.41 1.12
N THR A 153 0.35 -9.23 -0.01
CA THR A 153 -0.37 -10.25 -0.77
C THR A 153 -0.13 -10.02 -2.26
N GLY A 154 -0.29 -11.06 -3.07
CA GLY A 154 0.06 -10.99 -4.49
C GLY A 154 -1.04 -11.37 -5.46
N GLU A 155 -0.68 -11.28 -6.73
CA GLU A 155 -1.51 -11.58 -7.89
C GLU A 155 -0.67 -12.36 -8.91
N CYS A 156 -0.84 -13.69 -8.92
CA CYS A 156 -0.09 -14.57 -9.83
C CYS A 156 -0.65 -14.57 -11.27
N LYS A 157 -1.81 -13.95 -11.52
CA LYS A 157 -2.56 -13.91 -12.78
C LYS A 157 -3.07 -15.26 -13.32
N GLU A 158 -2.60 -16.39 -12.77
CA GLU A 158 -2.93 -17.72 -13.30
C GLU A 158 -3.95 -18.53 -12.50
N CYS A 159 -4.03 -18.30 -11.19
CA CYS A 159 -4.96 -19.07 -10.33
C CYS A 159 -6.42 -18.66 -10.53
N ARG A 160 -7.35 -19.49 -10.02
CA ARG A 160 -8.80 -19.26 -10.17
C ARG A 160 -9.23 -17.90 -9.61
N HIS A 161 -8.70 -17.52 -8.44
CA HIS A 161 -9.00 -16.22 -7.85
C HIS A 161 -8.51 -15.06 -8.72
N CYS A 162 -7.29 -15.12 -9.26
CA CYS A 162 -6.77 -14.05 -10.12
C CYS A 162 -7.52 -13.93 -11.45
N LYS A 163 -8.03 -15.05 -12.00
CA LYS A 163 -8.84 -15.07 -13.21
C LYS A 163 -10.28 -14.59 -12.98
N SER A 164 -10.79 -14.67 -11.75
CA SER A 164 -12.10 -14.10 -11.39
C SER A 164 -12.02 -12.57 -11.30
N SER A 165 -13.08 -11.87 -11.72
CA SER A 165 -13.27 -10.43 -11.49
C SER A 165 -13.75 -10.11 -10.08
N GLU A 166 -14.20 -11.11 -9.31
CA GLU A 166 -14.83 -10.91 -8.00
C GLU A 166 -13.86 -10.93 -6.83
N SER A 167 -12.63 -11.42 -7.02
CA SER A 167 -11.70 -11.71 -5.93
C SER A 167 -10.28 -11.23 -6.18
N ASN A 168 -9.60 -10.87 -5.09
CA ASN A 168 -8.17 -10.57 -5.03
C ASN A 168 -7.35 -11.60 -4.22
N MET A 169 -7.97 -12.72 -3.81
CA MET A 169 -7.39 -13.69 -2.87
C MET A 169 -6.53 -14.76 -3.57
N CYS A 170 -5.41 -14.37 -4.18
CA CYS A 170 -4.56 -15.28 -4.95
C CYS A 170 -4.25 -16.61 -4.21
N ASP A 171 -4.43 -17.75 -4.87
CA ASP A 171 -4.16 -19.06 -4.26
C ASP A 171 -2.71 -19.25 -3.85
N LEU A 172 -1.79 -18.75 -4.68
CA LEU A 172 -0.35 -18.88 -4.46
C LEU A 172 0.19 -17.83 -3.48
N LEU A 173 -0.32 -16.61 -3.56
CA LEU A 173 0.29 -15.40 -2.97
C LEU A 173 -0.62 -14.68 -1.96
N ARG A 174 -1.69 -15.34 -1.49
CA ARG A 174 -2.44 -14.85 -0.33
C ARG A 174 -1.51 -14.63 0.85
N ILE A 175 -1.89 -13.68 1.71
CA ILE A 175 -1.15 -13.40 2.95
C ILE A 175 -0.91 -14.69 3.73
N ASN A 176 0.30 -14.86 4.23
CA ASN A 176 0.67 -15.94 5.14
C ASN A 176 1.58 -15.37 6.22
N THR A 177 1.07 -15.34 7.44
CA THR A 177 1.72 -14.69 8.59
C THR A 177 2.77 -15.59 9.25
N ASP A 178 2.64 -16.91 9.09
CA ASP A 178 3.56 -17.93 9.62
C ASP A 178 4.77 -18.14 8.70
N ARG A 179 4.65 -17.84 7.41
CA ARG A 179 5.74 -18.02 6.44
C ARG A 179 6.86 -17.00 6.66
N GLY A 180 8.06 -17.51 6.96
CA GLY A 180 9.30 -16.73 7.09
C GLY A 180 10.29 -16.89 5.93
N VAL A 181 9.89 -17.54 4.85
CA VAL A 181 10.78 -18.00 3.77
C VAL A 181 10.17 -17.75 2.39
N MET A 182 11.00 -17.78 1.35
CA MET A 182 10.57 -17.64 -0.04
C MET A 182 9.84 -18.90 -0.52
N ILE A 183 8.94 -18.72 -1.50
CA ILE A 183 8.14 -19.81 -2.07
C ILE A 183 8.99 -20.73 -2.96
N SER A 184 10.01 -20.20 -3.62
CA SER A 184 10.81 -20.89 -4.63
C SER A 184 11.61 -22.07 -4.06
N ASP A 185 12.22 -21.90 -2.88
CA ASP A 185 13.15 -22.88 -2.28
C ASP A 185 12.92 -23.13 -0.79
N GLY A 186 11.92 -22.47 -0.18
CA GLY A 186 11.63 -22.62 1.25
C GLY A 186 12.72 -22.07 2.16
N LYS A 187 13.61 -21.18 1.66
CA LYS A 187 14.67 -20.54 2.45
C LYS A 187 14.45 -19.03 2.57
N THR A 188 15.05 -18.43 3.59
CA THR A 188 15.13 -16.96 3.68
C THR A 188 16.18 -16.40 2.70
N ARG A 189 16.11 -15.10 2.47
CA ARG A 189 17.14 -14.34 1.73
C ARG A 189 17.99 -13.47 2.64
N PHE A 190 17.70 -13.47 3.94
CA PHE A 190 18.43 -12.69 4.94
C PHE A 190 19.28 -13.61 5.82
N SER A 191 20.54 -13.22 6.02
CA SER A 191 21.41 -13.83 7.02
C SER A 191 22.23 -12.79 7.79
N LYS A 192 22.68 -13.18 8.98
CA LYS A 192 23.74 -12.50 9.72
C LYS A 192 24.71 -13.54 10.23
N ASP A 193 25.99 -13.39 9.90
CA ASP A 193 27.05 -14.34 10.28
C ASP A 193 26.70 -15.80 9.92
N GLY A 194 26.11 -16.00 8.73
CA GLY A 194 25.65 -17.30 8.25
C GLY A 194 24.38 -17.86 8.90
N LYS A 195 23.77 -17.16 9.88
CA LYS A 195 22.52 -17.56 10.53
C LYS A 195 21.31 -16.91 9.84
N PRO A 196 20.21 -17.64 9.63
CA PRO A 196 19.03 -17.13 8.93
C PRO A 196 18.26 -16.09 9.76
N ILE A 197 17.73 -15.07 9.09
CA ILE A 197 16.74 -14.13 9.62
C ILE A 197 15.47 -14.27 8.78
N TYR A 198 14.30 -14.41 9.40
CA TYR A 198 13.07 -14.73 8.68
C TYR A 198 12.40 -13.50 8.06
N HIS A 199 11.69 -13.73 6.96
CA HIS A 199 10.85 -12.74 6.29
C HIS A 199 9.53 -12.50 7.03
N PHE A 200 8.95 -11.32 6.84
CA PHE A 200 7.60 -10.98 7.29
C PHE A 200 6.69 -10.64 6.11
N LEU A 201 5.52 -11.29 6.05
CA LEU A 201 4.49 -11.11 5.01
C LEU A 201 4.99 -11.17 3.56
N GLY A 202 6.16 -11.79 3.34
CA GLY A 202 6.82 -11.82 2.04
C GLY A 202 7.28 -10.45 1.53
N THR A 203 7.50 -9.46 2.41
CA THR A 203 7.89 -8.09 2.04
C THR A 203 9.12 -7.61 2.83
N SER A 204 9.13 -7.76 4.15
CA SER A 204 10.29 -7.51 5.04
C SER A 204 10.96 -6.16 4.80
N THR A 205 10.18 -5.08 4.82
CA THR A 205 10.61 -3.76 4.33
C THR A 205 11.38 -2.92 5.33
N PHE A 206 11.59 -3.40 6.56
CA PHE A 206 12.50 -2.78 7.52
C PHE A 206 13.96 -3.17 7.25
N SER A 207 14.37 -3.02 5.99
CA SER A 207 15.70 -3.31 5.46
C SER A 207 15.94 -2.45 4.23
N GLU A 208 17.16 -1.94 4.05
CA GLU A 208 17.55 -1.15 2.87
C GLU A 208 17.36 -1.95 1.56
N TYR A 209 17.53 -3.27 1.63
CA TYR A 209 17.23 -4.19 0.53
C TYR A 209 16.36 -5.35 1.01
N THR A 210 15.41 -5.77 0.16
CA THR A 210 14.58 -6.96 0.42
C THR A 210 14.35 -7.76 -0.85
N VAL A 211 13.99 -9.04 -0.70
CA VAL A 211 13.66 -9.93 -1.81
C VAL A 211 12.21 -10.38 -1.68
N VAL A 212 11.44 -10.19 -2.76
CA VAL A 212 9.99 -10.37 -2.79
C VAL A 212 9.63 -11.22 -4.00
N HIS A 213 8.56 -12.02 -3.91
CA HIS A 213 8.04 -12.71 -5.09
C HIS A 213 7.46 -11.68 -6.07
N VAL A 214 7.77 -11.76 -7.37
CA VAL A 214 7.35 -10.80 -8.42
C VAL A 214 5.83 -10.55 -8.41
N GLY A 215 5.06 -11.58 -8.11
CA GLY A 215 3.61 -11.51 -7.99
C GLY A 215 3.10 -10.62 -6.84
N CYS A 216 3.95 -10.20 -5.92
CA CYS A 216 3.63 -9.31 -4.79
C CYS A 216 4.18 -7.89 -5.00
N VAL A 217 4.62 -7.54 -6.21
CA VAL A 217 5.25 -6.24 -6.50
C VAL A 217 4.41 -5.47 -7.53
N ALA A 218 3.89 -4.31 -7.12
CA ALA A 218 3.14 -3.41 -7.99
C ALA A 218 4.11 -2.41 -8.64
N LYS A 219 4.22 -2.42 -9.97
CA LYS A 219 4.94 -1.40 -10.74
C LYS A 219 4.13 -0.12 -10.79
N ILE A 220 4.71 1.00 -10.38
CA ILE A 220 4.00 2.28 -10.26
C ILE A 220 4.65 3.36 -11.12
N ASN A 221 3.99 4.51 -11.16
CA ASN A 221 4.50 5.71 -11.82
C ASN A 221 5.87 6.11 -11.24
N PRO A 222 6.94 6.21 -12.05
CA PRO A 222 8.26 6.58 -11.55
C PRO A 222 8.33 8.03 -11.03
N ALA A 223 7.39 8.90 -11.42
CA ALA A 223 7.28 10.26 -10.89
C ALA A 223 6.60 10.32 -9.52
N ALA A 224 6.01 9.22 -9.03
CA ALA A 224 5.33 9.20 -7.74
C ALA A 224 6.33 9.32 -6.58
N PRO A 225 6.12 10.27 -5.64
CA PRO A 225 6.97 10.42 -4.46
C PRO A 225 6.84 9.21 -3.53
N LEU A 226 7.88 8.37 -3.49
CA LEU A 226 7.90 7.11 -2.74
C LEU A 226 7.73 7.30 -1.22
N ASP A 227 8.06 8.47 -0.68
CA ASP A 227 7.84 8.85 0.72
C ASP A 227 6.38 9.18 1.06
N LYS A 228 5.51 9.16 0.05
CA LYS A 228 4.05 9.35 0.16
C LYS A 228 3.33 8.07 -0.21
N VAL A 229 3.64 7.48 -1.36
CA VAL A 229 2.86 6.35 -1.88
C VAL A 229 3.16 5.02 -1.21
N CYS A 230 4.21 4.92 -0.38
CA CYS A 230 4.55 3.70 0.35
C CYS A 230 3.41 3.17 1.26
N VAL A 231 2.58 4.07 1.80
CA VAL A 231 1.43 3.70 2.66
C VAL A 231 0.23 3.15 1.89
N LEU A 232 0.26 3.20 0.55
CA LEU A 232 -0.80 2.66 -0.31
C LEU A 232 -0.72 1.13 -0.49
N SER A 233 0.33 0.46 0.00
CA SER A 233 0.44 -1.01 -0.08
C SER A 233 -0.22 -1.77 1.07
N CYS A 234 -0.89 -1.07 2.01
CA CYS A 234 -1.69 -1.72 3.06
C CYS A 234 -2.93 -0.92 3.49
N GLY A 235 -2.86 -0.21 4.63
CA GLY A 235 -4.06 0.22 5.36
C GLY A 235 -4.92 1.24 4.62
N ILE A 236 -4.29 2.16 3.89
CA ILE A 236 -5.02 3.20 3.14
C ILE A 236 -5.83 2.57 2.01
N SER A 237 -5.20 1.76 1.15
CA SER A 237 -5.91 1.06 0.07
C SER A 237 -6.96 0.09 0.59
N THR A 238 -6.74 -0.50 1.77
CA THR A 238 -7.73 -1.36 2.42
C THR A 238 -9.02 -0.60 2.74
N GLY A 239 -8.93 0.55 3.41
CA GLY A 239 -10.09 1.38 3.73
C GLY A 239 -10.74 2.01 2.49
N LEU A 240 -9.91 2.56 1.60
CA LEU A 240 -10.37 3.18 0.36
C LEU A 240 -11.16 2.19 -0.51
N GLY A 241 -10.63 0.99 -0.70
CA GLY A 241 -11.30 -0.05 -1.48
C GLY A 241 -12.50 -0.66 -0.76
N ALA A 242 -12.51 -0.72 0.58
CA ALA A 242 -13.70 -1.11 1.34
C ALA A 242 -14.89 -0.19 1.00
N ALA A 243 -14.65 1.11 0.93
CA ALA A 243 -15.66 2.08 0.52
C ALA A 243 -15.97 2.00 -0.99
N LEU A 244 -14.97 2.13 -1.85
CA LEU A 244 -15.17 2.30 -3.30
C LEU A 244 -15.49 1.01 -4.05
N ASN A 245 -14.93 -0.13 -3.65
CA ASN A 245 -15.05 -1.39 -4.37
C ASN A 245 -16.10 -2.32 -3.77
N VAL A 246 -16.41 -2.19 -2.47
CA VAL A 246 -17.27 -3.14 -1.77
C VAL A 246 -18.56 -2.51 -1.28
N ALA A 247 -18.47 -1.46 -0.46
CA ALA A 247 -19.66 -0.75 0.03
C ALA A 247 -20.38 -0.04 -1.12
N LYS A 248 -19.63 0.61 -2.02
CA LYS A 248 -20.16 1.37 -3.17
C LYS A 248 -21.33 2.28 -2.76
N PRO A 249 -21.11 3.24 -1.83
CA PRO A 249 -22.13 4.25 -1.53
C PRO A 249 -22.48 5.01 -2.81
N THR A 250 -23.75 5.35 -2.97
CA THR A 250 -24.18 6.22 -4.06
C THR A 250 -24.02 7.68 -3.65
N LYS A 251 -24.00 8.59 -4.63
CA LYS A 251 -23.98 10.02 -4.33
C LYS A 251 -25.18 10.37 -3.45
N GLY A 252 -24.92 11.06 -2.35
CA GLY A 252 -25.92 11.43 -1.35
C GLY A 252 -26.09 10.44 -0.20
N SER A 253 -25.46 9.25 -0.24
CA SER A 253 -25.60 8.25 0.82
C SER A 253 -25.13 8.75 2.20
N THR A 254 -25.68 8.14 3.25
CA THR A 254 -25.18 8.22 4.62
C THR A 254 -24.29 7.01 4.93
N VAL A 255 -23.08 7.24 5.42
CA VAL A 255 -22.08 6.20 5.69
C VAL A 255 -21.62 6.24 7.15
N ALA A 256 -21.72 5.12 7.86
CA ALA A 256 -21.10 4.94 9.18
C ALA A 256 -19.71 4.30 9.06
N VAL A 257 -18.72 4.82 9.77
CA VAL A 257 -17.35 4.26 9.81
C VAL A 257 -16.96 3.96 11.26
N PHE A 258 -16.82 2.69 11.60
CA PHE A 258 -16.44 2.24 12.94
C PHE A 258 -14.92 2.10 13.04
N GLY A 259 -14.30 2.90 13.91
CA GLY A 259 -12.87 2.99 14.12
C GLY A 259 -12.21 4.04 13.24
N LEU A 260 -11.67 5.11 13.83
CA LEU A 260 -11.04 6.24 13.14
C LEU A 260 -9.50 6.16 13.15
N GLY A 261 -8.97 4.95 12.98
CA GLY A 261 -7.56 4.74 12.61
C GLY A 261 -7.34 4.93 11.11
N ALA A 262 -6.12 4.68 10.62
CA ALA A 262 -5.80 4.91 9.19
C ALA A 262 -6.73 4.18 8.20
N VAL A 263 -7.18 2.96 8.51
CA VAL A 263 -8.12 2.21 7.66
C VAL A 263 -9.47 2.90 7.62
N GLY A 264 -10.04 3.27 8.77
CA GLY A 264 -11.33 3.96 8.81
C GLY A 264 -11.28 5.36 8.21
N LEU A 265 -10.20 6.12 8.44
CA LEU A 265 -10.00 7.41 7.79
C LEU A 265 -9.91 7.28 6.26
N ALA A 266 -9.29 6.21 5.75
CA ALA A 266 -9.28 5.92 4.32
C ALA A 266 -10.65 5.46 3.79
N ALA A 267 -11.45 4.76 4.60
CA ALA A 267 -12.83 4.43 4.27
C ALA A 267 -13.73 5.68 4.22
N ALA A 268 -13.55 6.62 5.16
CA ALA A 268 -14.22 7.92 5.16
C ALA A 268 -13.83 8.74 3.91
N GLU A 269 -12.55 8.81 3.58
CA GLU A 269 -12.07 9.48 2.37
C GLU A 269 -12.65 8.83 1.10
N GLY A 270 -12.74 7.50 1.07
CA GLY A 270 -13.39 6.77 -0.03
C GLY A 270 -14.89 7.07 -0.13
N ALA A 271 -15.61 7.15 0.99
CA ALA A 271 -17.01 7.56 1.02
C ALA A 271 -17.19 9.01 0.53
N ARG A 272 -16.29 9.91 0.91
CA ARG A 272 -16.25 11.31 0.44
C ARG A 272 -16.04 11.38 -1.08
N ILE A 273 -15.07 10.62 -1.60
CA ILE A 273 -14.79 10.52 -3.04
C ILE A 273 -16.01 9.98 -3.81
N ALA A 274 -16.73 9.01 -3.23
CA ALA A 274 -17.97 8.48 -3.82
C ALA A 274 -19.16 9.46 -3.73
N GLY A 275 -19.03 10.58 -3.01
CA GLY A 275 -20.06 11.61 -2.90
C GLY A 275 -21.11 11.34 -1.82
N ALA A 276 -20.78 10.61 -0.76
CA ALA A 276 -21.63 10.50 0.43
C ALA A 276 -21.92 11.90 1.02
N SER A 277 -23.16 12.13 1.48
CA SER A 277 -23.58 13.42 2.04
C SER A 277 -23.30 13.53 3.54
N ARG A 278 -23.45 12.41 4.25
CA ARG A 278 -23.22 12.28 5.69
C ARG A 278 -22.26 11.14 5.92
N ILE A 279 -21.17 11.41 6.64
CA ILE A 279 -20.18 10.42 7.03
C ILE A 279 -20.05 10.48 8.55
N ILE A 280 -20.59 9.47 9.23
CA ILE A 280 -20.65 9.41 10.69
C ILE A 280 -19.47 8.55 11.15
N GLY A 281 -18.54 9.16 11.88
CA GLY A 281 -17.40 8.46 12.48
C GLY A 281 -17.75 7.93 13.87
N ILE A 282 -17.40 6.68 14.15
CA ILE A 282 -17.63 6.04 15.44
C ILE A 282 -16.31 5.60 16.04
N ASP A 283 -15.89 6.19 17.15
CA ASP A 283 -14.65 5.81 17.86
C ASP A 283 -14.82 6.06 19.38
N LEU A 284 -14.08 5.31 20.20
CA LEU A 284 -14.08 5.48 21.65
C LEU A 284 -13.21 6.65 22.10
N ASN A 285 -12.33 7.15 21.22
CA ASN A 285 -11.48 8.30 21.47
C ASN A 285 -12.04 9.55 20.78
N PRO A 286 -12.71 10.46 21.52
CA PRO A 286 -13.30 11.66 20.94
C PRO A 286 -12.28 12.61 20.31
N ASN A 287 -11.01 12.53 20.72
CA ASN A 287 -9.94 13.37 20.17
C ASN A 287 -9.64 13.07 18.69
N ARG A 288 -10.15 11.94 18.16
CA ARG A 288 -9.98 11.58 16.74
C ARG A 288 -10.93 12.34 15.80
N PHE A 289 -12.00 12.94 16.32
CA PHE A 289 -13.02 13.56 15.46
C PHE A 289 -12.48 14.76 14.68
N GLU A 290 -11.77 15.67 15.34
CA GLU A 290 -11.26 16.88 14.66
C GLU A 290 -10.33 16.56 13.50
N GLU A 291 -9.50 15.53 13.66
CA GLU A 291 -8.65 15.04 12.57
C GLU A 291 -9.47 14.36 11.47
N ALA A 292 -10.47 13.54 11.87
CA ALA A 292 -11.31 12.80 10.94
C ALA A 292 -12.12 13.69 9.98
N LYS A 293 -12.46 14.93 10.38
CA LYS A 293 -13.12 15.91 9.51
C LYS A 293 -12.33 16.19 8.23
N LYS A 294 -11.00 16.15 8.28
CA LYS A 294 -10.12 16.34 7.11
C LYS A 294 -10.22 15.22 6.08
N PHE A 295 -10.77 14.07 6.49
CA PHE A 295 -11.01 12.89 5.66
C PHE A 295 -12.49 12.76 5.25
N GLY A 296 -13.30 13.79 5.49
CA GLY A 296 -14.71 13.85 5.10
C GLY A 296 -15.71 13.42 6.17
N VAL A 297 -15.28 13.04 7.37
CA VAL A 297 -16.22 12.74 8.48
C VAL A 297 -16.99 14.02 8.85
N THR A 298 -18.32 13.96 8.80
CA THR A 298 -19.21 15.12 9.04
C THR A 298 -19.79 15.11 10.45
N GLU A 299 -19.98 13.93 11.03
CA GLU A 299 -20.61 13.71 12.33
C GLU A 299 -19.82 12.68 13.12
N PHE A 300 -19.95 12.69 14.44
CA PHE A 300 -19.23 11.78 15.32
C PHE A 300 -20.11 11.24 16.43
N VAL A 301 -19.94 9.95 16.71
CA VAL A 301 -20.59 9.26 17.82
C VAL A 301 -19.53 8.51 18.61
N ASN A 302 -19.41 8.84 19.90
CA ASN A 302 -18.66 8.03 20.84
C ASN A 302 -19.64 7.13 21.60
N PRO A 303 -19.57 5.79 21.44
CA PRO A 303 -20.49 4.86 22.10
C PRO A 303 -20.58 5.02 23.62
N LYS A 304 -19.56 5.59 24.28
CA LYS A 304 -19.56 5.81 25.74
C LYS A 304 -20.44 6.98 26.19
N ASP A 305 -20.86 7.85 25.28
CA ASP A 305 -21.67 9.03 25.59
C ASP A 305 -23.18 8.73 25.47
N HIS A 306 -23.55 7.46 25.29
CA HIS A 306 -24.93 7.01 25.11
C HIS A 306 -25.22 5.78 25.98
N ASP A 307 -26.42 5.73 26.58
CA ASP A 307 -26.90 4.55 27.30
C ASP A 307 -27.45 3.46 26.37
N LYS A 308 -27.88 3.87 25.16
CA LYS A 308 -28.40 2.96 24.13
C LYS A 308 -27.26 2.29 23.35
N PRO A 309 -27.48 1.06 22.83
CA PRO A 309 -26.57 0.47 21.85
C PRO A 309 -26.31 1.42 20.68
N VAL A 310 -25.06 1.51 20.22
CA VAL A 310 -24.66 2.49 19.19
C VAL A 310 -25.43 2.31 17.88
N GLN A 311 -25.84 1.09 17.53
CA GLN A 311 -26.67 0.84 16.35
C GLN A 311 -28.06 1.47 16.44
N GLU A 312 -28.65 1.56 17.63
CA GLU A 312 -29.93 2.24 17.85
C GLU A 312 -29.77 3.75 17.78
N VAL A 313 -28.69 4.28 18.36
CA VAL A 313 -28.34 5.71 18.27
C VAL A 313 -28.21 6.13 16.80
N LEU A 314 -27.49 5.35 15.99
CA LEU A 314 -27.32 5.61 14.56
C LEU A 314 -28.67 5.52 13.81
N ALA A 315 -29.50 4.52 14.11
CA ALA A 315 -30.81 4.40 13.48
C ALA A 315 -31.71 5.61 13.80
N GLU A 316 -31.68 6.13 15.03
CA GLU A 316 -32.42 7.34 15.41
C GLU A 316 -31.88 8.60 14.72
N MET A 317 -30.55 8.72 14.59
CA MET A 317 -29.90 9.85 13.91
C MET A 317 -30.14 9.91 12.39
N THR A 318 -30.53 8.78 11.80
CA THR A 318 -30.62 8.64 10.33
C THR A 318 -31.95 8.07 9.87
N ASP A 319 -32.98 8.12 10.72
CA ASP A 319 -34.36 7.72 10.42
C ASP A 319 -34.46 6.30 9.84
N GLY A 320 -33.86 5.32 10.55
CA GLY A 320 -33.96 3.89 10.20
C GLY A 320 -32.63 3.17 9.96
N GLY A 321 -31.52 3.91 9.94
CA GLY A 321 -30.17 3.37 9.77
C GLY A 321 -29.41 3.98 8.59
N VAL A 322 -28.12 3.69 8.48
CA VAL A 322 -27.25 4.23 7.43
C VAL A 322 -27.34 3.42 6.14
N ASP A 323 -27.08 4.04 4.98
CA ASP A 323 -27.06 3.31 3.71
C ASP A 323 -25.89 2.31 3.66
N ARG A 324 -24.74 2.70 4.20
CA ARG A 324 -23.54 1.88 4.27
C ARG A 324 -22.90 1.96 5.65
N SER A 325 -22.36 0.85 6.14
CA SER A 325 -21.44 0.86 7.28
C SER A 325 -20.13 0.15 6.93
N ILE A 326 -19.03 0.63 7.50
CA ILE A 326 -17.69 0.06 7.28
C ILE A 326 -17.01 -0.11 8.64
N GLU A 327 -16.76 -1.36 9.02
CA GLU A 327 -16.14 -1.71 10.30
C GLU A 327 -14.63 -1.91 10.15
N CYS A 328 -13.84 -1.10 10.88
CA CYS A 328 -12.39 -0.99 10.72
C CYS A 328 -11.59 -1.23 12.02
N THR A 329 -12.22 -1.73 13.09
CA THR A 329 -11.58 -2.00 14.40
C THR A 329 -11.17 -3.45 14.58
N GLY A 330 -11.93 -4.39 13.99
CA GLY A 330 -11.77 -5.83 14.24
C GLY A 330 -12.50 -6.31 15.50
N ASN A 331 -13.18 -5.42 16.22
CA ASN A 331 -13.96 -5.80 17.40
C ASN A 331 -15.29 -6.43 16.97
N VAL A 332 -15.58 -7.65 17.42
CA VAL A 332 -16.80 -8.36 17.01
C VAL A 332 -18.10 -7.65 17.39
N ASN A 333 -18.14 -6.93 18.53
CA ASN A 333 -19.33 -6.16 18.91
C ASN A 333 -19.53 -4.94 18.00
N ALA A 334 -18.43 -4.31 17.56
CA ALA A 334 -18.48 -3.27 16.53
C ALA A 334 -18.93 -3.83 15.18
N MET A 335 -18.53 -5.06 14.81
CA MET A 335 -19.03 -5.73 13.60
C MET A 335 -20.53 -5.95 13.64
N ILE A 336 -21.06 -6.44 14.77
CA ILE A 336 -22.51 -6.62 14.96
C ILE A 336 -23.22 -5.27 14.87
N SER A 337 -22.74 -4.27 15.59
CA SER A 337 -23.31 -2.91 15.58
C SER A 337 -23.29 -2.29 14.18
N ALA A 338 -22.20 -2.48 13.43
CA ALA A 338 -22.07 -2.01 12.06
C ALA A 338 -23.11 -2.69 11.15
N PHE A 339 -23.34 -3.99 11.29
CA PHE A 339 -24.39 -4.68 10.53
C PHE A 339 -25.80 -4.25 10.93
N GLU A 340 -26.08 -4.07 12.22
CA GLU A 340 -27.41 -3.77 12.71
C GLU A 340 -27.81 -2.29 12.51
N CYS A 341 -26.83 -1.39 12.38
CA CYS A 341 -27.09 0.05 12.18
C CYS A 341 -27.43 0.45 10.74
N VAL A 342 -27.29 -0.44 9.76
CA VAL A 342 -27.65 -0.11 8.37
C VAL A 342 -29.16 -0.13 8.19
N HIS A 343 -29.67 0.64 7.22
CA HIS A 343 -31.08 0.66 6.86
C HIS A 343 -31.55 -0.72 6.39
N ASP A 344 -32.76 -1.13 6.75
CA ASP A 344 -33.38 -2.30 6.10
C ASP A 344 -33.73 -2.02 4.62
N GLY A 345 -34.04 -3.05 3.84
CA GLY A 345 -34.31 -2.90 2.40
C GLY A 345 -33.05 -2.82 1.53
N TRP A 346 -32.07 -1.97 1.87
CA TRP A 346 -30.92 -1.70 0.99
C TRP A 346 -29.57 -1.49 1.69
N GLY A 347 -29.52 -1.53 3.02
CA GLY A 347 -28.30 -1.28 3.78
C GLY A 347 -27.22 -2.32 3.52
N VAL A 348 -25.96 -1.86 3.38
CA VAL A 348 -24.80 -2.74 3.20
C VAL A 348 -23.75 -2.46 4.27
N ALA A 349 -23.44 -3.47 5.08
CA ALA A 349 -22.33 -3.45 6.02
C ALA A 349 -21.11 -4.15 5.44
N VAL A 350 -19.92 -3.55 5.62
CA VAL A 350 -18.64 -4.09 5.17
C VAL A 350 -17.71 -4.28 6.37
N LEU A 351 -17.32 -5.53 6.61
CA LEU A 351 -16.34 -5.87 7.64
C LEU A 351 -14.92 -5.83 7.05
N VAL A 352 -14.05 -5.04 7.66
CA VAL A 352 -12.65 -4.82 7.22
C VAL A 352 -11.66 -5.17 8.32
N GLY A 353 -11.97 -4.81 9.57
CA GLY A 353 -11.11 -5.07 10.71
C GLY A 353 -10.90 -6.57 10.93
N VAL A 354 -9.67 -6.96 11.30
CA VAL A 354 -9.32 -8.35 11.54
C VAL A 354 -9.64 -8.71 13.00
N PRO A 355 -10.53 -9.68 13.26
CA PRO A 355 -10.91 -10.06 14.62
C PRO A 355 -9.94 -11.05 15.26
N ASN A 356 -10.13 -11.31 16.57
CA ASN A 356 -9.51 -12.48 17.20
C ASN A 356 -10.11 -13.76 16.62
N LYS A 357 -9.31 -14.82 16.51
CA LYS A 357 -9.70 -16.07 15.82
C LYS A 357 -10.88 -16.80 16.45
N ASP A 358 -11.13 -16.60 17.75
CA ASP A 358 -12.17 -17.31 18.50
C ASP A 358 -13.49 -16.53 18.62
N ASP A 359 -13.52 -15.28 18.15
CA ASP A 359 -14.72 -14.45 18.21
C ASP A 359 -15.76 -14.90 17.19
N ALA A 360 -17.04 -14.88 17.58
CA ALA A 360 -18.16 -15.27 16.72
C ALA A 360 -19.08 -14.09 16.46
N PHE A 361 -19.24 -13.73 15.19
CA PHE A 361 -20.26 -12.78 14.74
C PHE A 361 -21.66 -13.38 14.91
N LYS A 362 -22.57 -12.64 15.56
CA LYS A 362 -23.94 -13.10 15.86
C LYS A 362 -24.95 -11.97 15.63
N THR A 363 -26.02 -12.27 14.91
CA THR A 363 -27.14 -11.35 14.64
C THR A 363 -28.43 -12.16 14.50
N HIS A 364 -29.59 -11.51 14.67
CA HIS A 364 -30.87 -12.16 14.37
C HIS A 364 -31.04 -12.37 12.85
N PRO A 365 -31.55 -13.53 12.39
CA PRO A 365 -31.78 -13.78 10.95
C PRO A 365 -32.76 -12.80 10.30
N VAL A 366 -33.70 -12.25 11.07
CA VAL A 366 -34.65 -11.22 10.59
C VAL A 366 -33.91 -9.99 10.07
N ASN A 367 -32.73 -9.65 10.61
CA ASN A 367 -31.94 -8.52 10.12
C ASN A 367 -31.54 -8.72 8.65
N VAL A 368 -31.24 -9.96 8.24
CA VAL A 368 -30.92 -10.32 6.85
C VAL A 368 -32.20 -10.46 6.00
N LEU A 369 -33.27 -11.04 6.55
CA LEU A 369 -34.55 -11.19 5.84
C LEU A 369 -35.22 -9.84 5.55
N ASN A 370 -34.97 -8.83 6.38
CA ASN A 370 -35.31 -7.42 6.11
C ASN A 370 -34.30 -6.78 5.13
N GLU A 371 -33.71 -7.57 4.26
CA GLU A 371 -32.89 -7.15 3.10
C GLU A 371 -31.64 -6.32 3.44
N ARG A 372 -31.09 -6.44 4.65
CA ARG A 372 -29.71 -5.97 4.91
C ARG A 372 -28.71 -6.92 4.29
N THR A 373 -27.60 -6.38 3.78
CA THR A 373 -26.50 -7.15 3.21
C THR A 373 -25.24 -7.01 4.04
N LEU A 374 -24.60 -8.14 4.38
CA LEU A 374 -23.28 -8.17 5.01
C LEU A 374 -22.23 -8.64 4.00
N LYS A 375 -21.11 -7.93 3.91
CA LYS A 375 -19.93 -8.32 3.12
C LYS A 375 -18.67 -8.20 3.96
N GLY A 376 -17.65 -8.96 3.60
CA GLY A 376 -16.29 -8.76 4.05
C GLY A 376 -15.42 -8.21 2.92
N THR A 377 -14.24 -7.69 3.27
CA THR A 377 -13.23 -7.34 2.27
C THR A 377 -11.83 -7.66 2.78
N PHE A 378 -10.93 -7.95 1.85
CA PHE A 378 -9.51 -8.10 2.10
C PHE A 378 -8.76 -7.13 1.20
N PHE A 379 -7.85 -6.33 1.75
CA PHE A 379 -7.09 -5.31 1.03
C PHE A 379 -7.98 -4.40 0.14
N GLY A 380 -9.18 -4.08 0.63
CA GLY A 380 -10.14 -3.23 -0.09
C GLY A 380 -10.65 -3.83 -1.41
N ASN A 381 -10.54 -5.16 -1.56
CA ASN A 381 -10.85 -5.89 -2.79
C ASN A 381 -10.04 -5.43 -4.02
N TYR A 382 -8.85 -4.84 -3.80
CA TYR A 382 -7.91 -4.50 -4.86
C TYR A 382 -7.03 -5.70 -5.22
N LYS A 383 -6.86 -5.95 -6.52
CA LYS A 383 -5.83 -6.86 -7.05
C LYS A 383 -4.46 -6.17 -6.96
N PRO A 384 -3.49 -6.73 -6.21
CA PRO A 384 -2.27 -6.03 -5.86
C PRO A 384 -1.48 -5.42 -7.02
N ARG A 385 -1.32 -6.16 -8.14
CA ARG A 385 -0.47 -5.69 -9.25
C ARG A 385 -1.27 -4.90 -10.28
N SER A 386 -2.53 -5.25 -10.46
CA SER A 386 -3.40 -4.62 -11.46
C SER A 386 -3.99 -3.29 -10.97
N ASP A 387 -4.36 -3.17 -9.69
CA ASP A 387 -5.18 -2.03 -9.24
C ASP A 387 -4.40 -0.98 -8.44
N ILE A 388 -3.38 -1.38 -7.67
CA ILE A 388 -2.58 -0.45 -6.86
C ILE A 388 -1.88 0.64 -7.68
N PRO A 389 -1.35 0.36 -8.89
CA PRO A 389 -0.86 1.43 -9.75
C PRO A 389 -1.94 2.47 -10.06
N GLY A 390 -3.20 2.06 -10.25
CA GLY A 390 -4.33 2.96 -10.42
C GLY A 390 -4.65 3.79 -9.17
N VAL A 391 -4.46 3.24 -7.97
CA VAL A 391 -4.59 4.01 -6.71
C VAL A 391 -3.47 5.06 -6.59
N VAL A 392 -2.25 4.74 -7.04
CA VAL A 392 -1.17 5.73 -7.14
C VAL A 392 -1.53 6.84 -8.12
N GLU A 393 -2.11 6.52 -9.27
CA GLU A 393 -2.55 7.55 -10.24
C GLU A 393 -3.64 8.47 -9.66
N LYS A 394 -4.54 7.97 -8.81
CA LYS A 394 -5.51 8.83 -8.09
C LYS A 394 -4.81 9.85 -7.21
N TYR A 395 -3.72 9.46 -6.55
CA TYR A 395 -2.90 10.38 -5.79
C TYR A 395 -2.20 11.41 -6.69
N MET A 396 -1.58 10.96 -7.78
CA MET A 396 -0.91 11.84 -8.75
C MET A 396 -1.87 12.87 -9.37
N ASN A 397 -3.13 12.47 -9.59
CA ASN A 397 -4.19 13.32 -10.12
C ASN A 397 -4.90 14.17 -9.06
N LYS A 398 -4.43 14.16 -7.79
CA LYS A 398 -5.02 14.89 -6.65
C LYS A 398 -6.47 14.50 -6.34
N GLU A 399 -6.91 13.32 -6.77
CA GLU A 399 -8.20 12.73 -6.39
C GLU A 399 -8.13 12.10 -4.99
N LEU A 400 -6.94 11.64 -4.60
CA LEU A 400 -6.63 11.09 -3.29
C LEU A 400 -5.53 11.92 -2.65
N GLU A 401 -5.76 12.37 -1.43
CA GLU A 401 -4.81 13.16 -0.66
C GLU A 401 -4.13 12.27 0.41
N VAL A 402 -2.91 11.82 0.14
CA VAL A 402 -2.20 10.84 0.99
C VAL A 402 -1.44 11.52 2.14
N GLU A 403 -1.05 12.79 1.97
CA GLU A 403 -0.24 13.54 2.93
C GLU A 403 -0.87 13.62 4.31
N LYS A 404 -2.21 13.75 4.38
CA LYS A 404 -2.94 13.84 5.65
C LYS A 404 -2.83 12.57 6.50
N PHE A 405 -2.51 11.42 5.92
CA PHE A 405 -2.24 10.20 6.70
C PHE A 405 -0.84 10.20 7.34
N VAL A 406 0.10 11.01 6.82
CA VAL A 406 1.49 11.03 7.27
C VAL A 406 1.66 12.03 8.42
N THR A 407 1.61 11.52 9.64
CA THR A 407 1.72 12.33 10.87
C THR A 407 3.15 12.50 11.37
N HIS A 408 4.02 11.52 11.10
CA HIS A 408 5.37 11.47 11.65
C HIS A 408 6.37 11.04 10.59
N ARG A 409 7.62 11.47 10.76
CA ARG A 409 8.76 11.08 9.94
C ARG A 409 9.96 10.85 10.85
N VAL A 410 10.65 9.74 10.67
CA VAL A 410 11.86 9.38 11.41
C VAL A 410 12.91 8.82 10.46
N GLY A 411 14.18 8.87 10.86
CA GLY A 411 15.23 8.13 10.17
C GLY A 411 15.20 6.65 10.50
N PHE A 412 15.84 5.83 9.65
CA PHE A 412 15.84 4.38 9.85
C PHE A 412 16.56 3.98 11.14
N SER A 413 17.60 4.73 11.51
CA SER A 413 18.28 4.61 12.81
C SER A 413 17.35 4.81 14.03
N GLU A 414 16.21 5.47 13.84
CA GLU A 414 15.24 5.81 14.90
C GLU A 414 13.94 5.00 14.80
N ILE A 415 13.93 3.88 14.06
CA ILE A 415 12.71 3.09 13.81
C ILE A 415 11.91 2.72 15.07
N ASN A 416 12.57 2.49 16.21
CA ASN A 416 11.87 2.20 17.47
C ASN A 416 10.97 3.35 17.95
N LYS A 417 11.28 4.62 17.61
CA LYS A 417 10.39 5.75 17.90
C LYS A 417 9.07 5.64 17.13
N ALA A 418 9.07 5.06 15.92
CA ALA A 418 7.84 4.82 15.17
C ALA A 418 6.91 3.84 15.91
N PHE A 419 7.48 2.81 16.55
CA PHE A 419 6.73 1.89 17.41
C PHE A 419 6.15 2.62 18.62
N ASP A 420 6.91 3.49 19.27
CA ASP A 420 6.43 4.30 20.39
C ASP A 420 5.24 5.20 20.00
N TYR A 421 5.33 5.94 18.89
CA TYR A 421 4.23 6.77 18.39
C TYR A 421 2.97 5.95 18.10
N MET A 422 3.14 4.76 17.54
CA MET A 422 2.01 3.87 17.24
C MET A 422 1.35 3.32 18.50
N MET A 423 2.14 2.83 19.46
CA MET A 423 1.64 2.26 20.71
C MET A 423 0.94 3.31 21.58
N LYS A 424 1.39 4.57 21.55
CA LYS A 424 0.71 5.70 22.22
C LYS A 424 -0.53 6.20 21.49
N GLY A 425 -0.77 5.73 20.26
CA GLY A 425 -1.87 6.20 19.42
C GLY A 425 -1.67 7.63 18.89
N GLU A 426 -0.44 8.12 18.86
CA GLU A 426 -0.06 9.47 18.41
C GLU A 426 0.12 9.53 16.88
N SER A 427 0.35 8.40 16.22
CA SER A 427 0.54 8.33 14.76
C SER A 427 -0.63 7.70 14.00
N LEU A 428 -0.98 8.29 12.84
CA LEU A 428 -1.73 7.59 11.79
C LEU A 428 -0.79 6.73 10.95
N ARG A 429 0.22 7.37 10.35
CA ARG A 429 1.39 6.75 9.74
C ARG A 429 2.66 7.51 10.12
N CYS A 430 3.71 6.74 10.36
CA CYS A 430 5.07 7.23 10.53
C CYS A 430 5.91 6.73 9.36
N ILE A 431 6.40 7.65 8.52
CA ILE A 431 7.31 7.30 7.42
C ILE A 431 8.72 7.20 7.98
N ILE A 432 9.43 6.16 7.56
CA ILE A 432 10.80 5.85 7.93
C ILE A 432 11.64 5.96 6.66
N SER A 433 12.63 6.84 6.67
CA SER A 433 13.55 7.05 5.53
C SER A 433 14.83 6.24 5.70
N MET A 434 15.21 5.48 4.67
CA MET A 434 16.40 4.63 4.70
C MET A 434 17.71 5.43 4.65
N ASP A 435 17.70 6.63 4.08
CA ASP A 435 18.89 7.45 3.84
C ASP A 435 19.35 8.26 5.09
N SER A 436 18.83 7.97 6.29
CA SER A 436 19.02 8.78 7.52
C SER A 436 19.32 7.99 8.80
#